data_AF-A4BPP1-F1
#
_entry.id   AF-A4BPP1-F1
#
_cell.length_a   1.000
_cell.length_b   1.000
_cell.length_c   1.000
_cell.angle_alpha   90.00
_cell.angle_beta   90.00
_cell.angle_gamma   90.00
#
_symmetry.space_group_name_H-M   'P 1'
#
loop_
_entity.id
_entity.type
_entity.pdbx_description
1 polymer ?
#
loop_
_entity_poly.entity_id
_entity_poly.type
_entity_poly.pdbx_seq_one_letter_code
_entity_poly.pdbx_strand_id
1 'polypeptide(L)' 'MLVKSERAGQRVKASLTRWLDQKLKLPVNERKSRVARISEVEFLGFTFRGTKLRWSEAALTDFKHRIRQLTGRS' A
#
# COMPACT_ATOMS: atom_id res chain seq x y z
N MET A 1 -3.75 6.99 -4.13
CA MET A 1 -4.64 8.17 -4.31
C MET A 1 -5.84 8.01 -3.40
N LEU A 2 -6.28 9.09 -2.74
CA LEU A 2 -7.46 9.06 -1.89
C LEU A 2 -8.65 9.65 -2.64
N VAL A 3 -9.79 8.97 -2.58
CA VAL A 3 -11.03 9.34 -3.29
C VAL A 3 -12.22 9.16 -2.36
N LYS A 4 -13.30 9.92 -2.61
CA LYS A 4 -14.51 9.88 -1.77
C LYS A 4 -15.39 8.65 -1.99
N SER A 5 -15.24 7.94 -3.12
CA SER A 5 -16.05 6.77 -3.45
C SER A 5 -15.28 5.73 -4.25
N GLU A 6 -15.68 4.47 -4.12
CA GLU A 6 -15.09 3.36 -4.86
C GLU A 6 -15.22 3.55 -6.37
N ARG A 7 -16.39 3.99 -6.86
CA ARG A 7 -16.62 4.29 -8.28
C ARG A 7 -15.65 5.35 -8.83
N ALA A 8 -15.37 6.40 -8.05
CA ALA A 8 -14.37 7.39 -8.43
C ALA A 8 -12.97 6.77 -8.48
N GLY A 9 -12.65 5.91 -7.51
CA GLY A 9 -11.39 5.15 -7.48
C GLY A 9 -11.18 4.27 -8.70
N GLN A 10 -12.20 3.51 -9.11
CA GLN A 10 -12.11 2.64 -10.28
C GLN A 10 -11.92 3.43 -11.56
N ARG A 11 -12.64 4.55 -11.72
CA ARG A 11 -12.48 5.46 -12.87
C ARG A 11 -11.06 6.02 -12.95
N VAL A 12 -10.52 6.47 -11.83
CA VAL A 12 -9.14 6.98 -11.75
C VAL A 12 -8.13 5.88 -12.08
N LYS A 13 -8.29 4.68 -11.49
CA LYS A 13 -7.42 3.53 -11.75
C LYS A 13 -7.37 3.22 -13.24
N ALA A 14 -8.52 3.09 -13.90
CA ALA A 14 -8.59 2.81 -15.34
C ALA A 14 -7.90 3.89 -16.18
N SER A 15 -8.13 5.17 -15.87
CA SER A 15 -7.51 6.28 -16.60
C SER A 15 -5.98 6.28 -16.44
N LEU A 16 -5.49 6.08 -15.21
CA LEU A 16 -4.07 6.06 -14.89
C LEU A 16 -3.37 4.85 -15.51
N THR A 17 -3.96 3.65 -15.41
CA THR A 17 -3.42 2.44 -16.06
C THR A 17 -3.28 2.65 -17.56
N ARG A 18 -4.30 3.20 -18.23
CA ARG A 18 -4.22 3.51 -19.66
C ARG A 18 -3.12 4.52 -19.98
N TRP A 19 -2.95 5.56 -19.15
CA TRP A 19 -1.91 6.57 -19.39
C TRP A 19 -0.50 6.00 -19.20
N LEU A 20 -0.27 5.22 -18.14
CA LEU A 20 1.01 4.55 -17.87
C LEU A 20 1.40 3.62 -19.02
N ASP A 21 0.45 2.82 -19.50
CA ASP A 21 0.67 1.89 -20.60
C ASP A 21 0.91 2.60 -21.95
N GLN A 22 0.08 3.59 -22.27
CA GLN A 22 0.13 4.22 -23.60
C GLN A 22 1.23 5.27 -23.74
N LYS A 23 1.51 6.05 -22.68
CA LYS A 23 2.47 7.16 -22.73
C LYS A 23 3.84 6.79 -22.21
N LEU A 24 3.90 6.02 -21.11
CA LEU A 24 5.18 5.68 -20.49
C LEU A 24 5.65 4.25 -20.81
N LYS A 25 4.77 3.41 -21.38
CA LYS A 25 5.05 1.98 -21.64
C LYS A 25 5.44 1.23 -20.36
N LEU A 26 4.82 1.60 -19.24
CA LEU A 26 5.06 0.99 -17.93
C LEU A 26 3.91 0.05 -17.55
N PRO A 27 4.18 -1.25 -17.33
CA PRO A 27 3.14 -2.21 -16.94
C PRO A 27 2.71 -1.98 -15.48
N VAL A 28 1.40 -2.08 -15.25
CA VAL A 28 0.83 -2.00 -13.90
C VAL A 28 0.76 -3.41 -13.28
N ASN A 29 1.16 -3.53 -12.02
CA ASN A 29 0.99 -4.77 -11.27
C ASN A 29 -0.44 -4.85 -10.70
N GLU A 30 -1.36 -5.45 -11.45
CA GLU A 30 -2.79 -5.56 -11.07
C GLU A 30 -3.02 -6.30 -9.75
N ARG A 31 -2.11 -7.18 -9.34
CA ARG A 31 -2.18 -7.88 -8.04
C ARG A 31 -1.90 -6.92 -6.87
N LYS A 32 -1.00 -5.95 -7.06
CA LYS A 32 -0.63 -4.96 -6.03
C LYS A 32 -1.46 -3.67 -6.12
N SER A 33 -1.93 -3.32 -7.32
CA SER A 33 -2.65 -2.07 -7.61
C SER A 33 -4.17 -2.29 -7.58
N ARG A 34 -4.79 -2.02 -6.43
CA ARG A 34 -6.25 -2.15 -6.23
C ARG A 34 -6.89 -0.90 -5.65
N VAL A 35 -8.19 -0.76 -5.88
CA VAL A 35 -9.05 0.17 -5.12
C VAL A 35 -9.53 -0.59 -3.90
N ALA A 36 -9.29 -0.04 -2.71
CA ALA A 36 -9.63 -0.67 -1.43
C ALA A 36 -9.87 0.41 -0.37
N ARG A 37 -10.43 0.03 0.78
CA ARG A 37 -10.59 0.96 1.91
C ARG A 37 -9.21 1.29 2.49
N ILE A 38 -9.06 2.49 3.04
CA ILE A 38 -7.77 2.97 3.57
C ILE A 38 -7.21 2.06 4.68
N SER A 39 -8.09 1.37 5.41
CA SER A 39 -7.72 0.44 6.48
C SER A 39 -7.24 -0.94 6.01
N GLU A 40 -7.43 -1.24 4.72
CA GLU A 40 -7.04 -2.52 4.09
C GLU A 40 -5.76 -2.36 3.26
N VAL A 41 -5.17 -1.16 3.27
CA VAL A 41 -4.00 -0.80 2.47
C VAL A 41 -2.85 -0.48 3.41
N GLU A 42 -1.69 -1.02 3.07
CA GLU A 42 -0.42 -0.62 3.64
C GLU A 42 0.30 0.31 2.68
N PHE A 43 0.86 1.39 3.22
CA PHE A 43 1.65 2.36 2.49
C PHE A 43 2.92 2.69 3.27
N LEU A 44 4.07 2.37 2.68
CA LEU A 44 5.40 2.63 3.25
C LEU A 44 5.57 2.11 4.70
N GLY A 45 4.99 0.93 4.99
CA GLY A 45 5.05 0.32 6.32
C GLY A 45 3.99 0.82 7.31
N PHE A 46 3.05 1.66 6.86
CA PHE A 46 1.95 2.18 7.69
C PHE A 46 0.58 1.76 7.16
N THR A 47 -0.43 1.80 8.03
CA THR A 47 -1.84 1.65 7.68
C THR A 47 -2.69 2.60 8.53
N PHE A 48 -3.94 2.81 8.12
CA PHE A 48 -4.90 3.64 8.86
C PHE A 48 -5.94 2.78 9.58
N ARG A 49 -6.05 2.91 10.89
CA ARG A 49 -7.18 2.33 11.65
C ARG A 49 -8.09 3.47 12.12
N GLY A 50 -9.23 3.61 11.46
CA GLY A 50 -10.09 4.79 11.59
C GLY A 50 -9.35 6.05 11.13
N THR A 51 -9.22 7.04 12.02
CA THR A 51 -8.50 8.29 11.75
C THR A 51 -7.02 8.27 12.17
N LYS A 52 -6.54 7.16 12.73
CA LYS A 52 -5.18 7.07 13.30
C LYS A 52 -4.23 6.35 12.35
N LEU A 53 -3.05 6.95 12.16
CA LEU A 53 -1.91 6.31 11.49
C LEU A 53 -1.26 5.28 12.43
N ARG A 54 -1.00 4.08 11.92
CA ARG A 54 -0.39 2.96 12.66
C ARG A 54 0.68 2.30 11.81
N TRP A 55 1.64 1.63 12.45
CA TRP A 55 2.53 0.71 11.75
C TRP A 55 1.73 -0.48 11.22
N SER A 56 2.10 -0.93 10.03
CA SER A 56 1.63 -2.21 9.49
C SER A 56 2.12 -3.37 10.35
N GLU A 57 1.38 -4.48 10.32
CA GLU A 57 1.78 -5.70 11.04
C GLU A 57 3.08 -6.27 10.45
N ALA A 58 3.28 -6.14 9.13
CA ALA A 58 4.52 -6.48 8.46
C ALA A 58 5.71 -5.67 9.00
N ALA A 59 5.61 -4.33 9.02
CA ALA A 59 6.69 -3.48 9.53
C ALA A 59 7.03 -3.75 11.00
N LEU A 60 6.01 -4.01 11.84
CA LEU A 60 6.23 -4.37 13.24
C LEU A 60 6.95 -5.73 13.38
N THR A 61 6.59 -6.70 12.54
CA THR A 61 7.22 -8.02 12.53
C THR A 61 8.68 -7.93 12.10
N ASP A 62 8.97 -7.20 11.02
CA ASP A 62 10.33 -6.97 10.52
C ASP A 62 11.19 -6.24 11.56
N PHE A 63 10.61 -5.24 12.24
CA PHE A 63 11.28 -4.53 13.34
C PHE A 63 11.66 -5.50 14.47
N LYS A 64 10.72 -6.30 14.97
CA LYS A 64 10.99 -7.29 16.03
C LYS A 64 12.04 -8.32 15.60
N HIS A 65 11.96 -8.80 14.36
CA HIS A 65 12.93 -9.71 13.79
C HIS A 65 14.34 -9.08 13.79
N ARG A 66 14.45 -7.81 13.39
CA ARG A 66 15.74 -7.09 13.38
C ARG A 66 16.31 -6.92 14.79
N ILE A 67 15.48 -6.59 15.79
CA ILE A 67 15.93 -6.51 17.18
C ILE A 67 16.49 -7.86 17.65
N ARG A 68 15.79 -8.97 17.39
CA ARG A 68 16.28 -10.31 17.75
C ARG A 68 17.61 -10.66 17.10
N GLN A 69 17.84 -10.28 15.84
CA GLN A 69 19.13 -10.49 15.19
C GLN A 69 20.27 -9.71 15.85
N LEU A 70 19.98 -8.51 16.38
CA LEU A 70 20.96 -7.65 17.03
C LEU A 70 21.23 -8.07 18.48
N THR A 71 20.21 -8.52 19.21
CA THR A 71 20.33 -8.84 20.63
C THR A 71 20.49 -10.34 20.93
N GLY A 72 20.25 -11.22 19.95
CA GLY A 72 20.30 -12.67 20.10
C GLY A 72 21.67 -13.31 19.86
N ARG A 73 22.75 -12.52 19.84
CA ARG A 73 24.13 -13.02 19.83
C ARG A 73 24.74 -12.89 21.22
N SER A 74 24.42 -13.85 22.08
CA SER A 74 25.25 -14.39 23.17
C SER A 74 24.64 -15.71 23.59
#